data_AF-A0A1A8Y2G7-F1
#
_entry.id   AF-A0A1A8Y2G7-F1
#
_cell.length_a   1.000
_cell.length_b   1.000
_cell.length_c   1.000
_cell.angle_alpha   90.00
_cell.angle_beta   90.00
_cell.angle_gamma   90.00
#
_symmetry.space_group_name_H-M   'P 1'
#
loop_
_entity.id
_entity.type
_entity.pdbx_description
1 polymer ?
#
loop_
_entity_poly.entity_id
_entity_poly.type
_entity_poly.pdbx_seq_one_letter_code
_entity_poly.pdbx_strand_id
1 'polypeptide(L)'
;MTFDQQVDAQSVDVDQLLIEGHTMTAIALAELSLAALKKSLRKDLPNIRSSHLTEAMAAALDFRTHASLIAALSGQASDPSILLLDNERFEARLGEFGYQLANDDFRFEWLDDCPDLISTMPDSGYDVEYRSKRDKAWRNLMVLTVNEGIRQKLFSLRVDDNRWLGAEPGSQGHRGTGYIFEFKLPDGKPAKGYVSDAGFGELNIHAAVFPNEDWVRAVNSGFHAGDAFARGWLERERGAWLQSSQGFFNCRKWLIEDLVNMEAKPIGFGDRGRVIV
;
A
#
# COMPACT_ATOMS: atom_id res chain seq x y z
N MET A 1 30.02 -8.56 -51.02
CA MET A 1 29.35 -9.36 -49.96
C MET A 1 29.55 -8.62 -48.67
N THR A 2 28.57 -7.82 -48.30
CA THR A 2 28.60 -6.95 -47.12
C THR A 2 27.41 -7.38 -46.29
N PHE A 3 27.67 -7.99 -45.14
CA PHE A 3 26.63 -8.36 -44.18
C PHE A 3 26.31 -7.11 -43.36
N ASP A 4 25.08 -6.62 -43.51
CA ASP A 4 24.50 -5.60 -42.66
C ASP A 4 23.75 -6.33 -41.53
N GLN A 5 24.29 -6.26 -40.31
CA GLN A 5 23.62 -6.79 -39.11
C GLN A 5 22.74 -5.67 -38.54
N GLN A 6 21.45 -5.79 -38.78
CA GLN A 6 20.43 -4.99 -38.13
C GLN A 6 20.25 -5.53 -36.71
N VAL A 7 20.65 -4.73 -35.71
CA VAL A 7 20.40 -5.02 -34.29
C VAL A 7 18.98 -4.56 -33.98
N ASP A 8 18.08 -5.52 -33.80
CA ASP A 8 16.74 -5.27 -33.27
C ASP A 8 16.86 -4.81 -31.81
N ALA A 9 16.53 -3.54 -31.56
CA ALA A 9 16.28 -3.03 -30.23
C ALA A 9 14.93 -3.59 -29.77
N GLN A 10 14.96 -4.65 -28.95
CA GLN A 10 13.78 -5.09 -28.20
C GLN A 10 13.35 -3.95 -27.28
N SER A 11 12.20 -3.35 -27.58
CA SER A 11 11.50 -2.44 -26.69
C SER A 11 11.09 -3.22 -25.44
N VAL A 12 11.74 -2.93 -24.32
CA VAL A 12 11.33 -3.45 -23.02
C VAL A 12 9.95 -2.89 -22.71
N ASP A 13 8.97 -3.78 -22.61
CA ASP A 13 7.61 -3.46 -22.21
C ASP A 13 7.65 -3.05 -20.73
N VAL A 14 7.38 -1.77 -20.45
CA VAL A 14 7.39 -1.18 -19.11
C VAL A 14 6.35 -1.85 -18.21
N ASP A 15 5.29 -2.43 -18.80
CA ASP A 15 4.29 -3.20 -18.08
C ASP A 15 4.81 -4.58 -17.64
N GLN A 16 5.87 -5.10 -18.28
CA GLN A 16 6.50 -6.37 -17.92
C GLN A 16 7.54 -6.20 -16.79
N LEU A 17 8.14 -5.01 -16.65
CA LEU A 17 8.97 -4.66 -15.49
C LEU A 17 8.16 -4.50 -14.20
N LEU A 18 6.86 -4.20 -14.29
CA LEU A 18 5.96 -4.15 -13.13
C LEU A 18 5.48 -5.54 -12.65
N ILE A 19 5.93 -6.63 -13.30
CA ILE A 19 5.50 -8.01 -13.04
C ILE A 19 6.55 -8.81 -12.24
N GLU A 20 7.80 -8.34 -12.15
CA GLU A 20 8.74 -8.82 -11.13
C GLU A 20 8.37 -8.13 -9.83
N GLY A 21 7.72 -8.87 -8.92
CA GLY A 21 7.13 -8.33 -7.70
C GLY A 21 8.13 -7.51 -6.89
N HIS A 22 8.11 -6.19 -7.05
CA HIS A 22 8.75 -5.26 -6.14
C HIS A 22 8.04 -5.40 -4.80
N THR A 23 8.57 -6.28 -3.94
CA THR A 23 8.17 -6.35 -2.55
C THR A 23 8.53 -5.00 -1.94
N MET A 24 7.54 -4.36 -1.32
CA MET A 24 7.71 -3.09 -0.63
C MET A 24 7.49 -3.32 0.86
N THR A 25 8.32 -2.70 1.67
CA THR A 25 8.15 -2.67 3.13
C THR A 25 7.73 -1.28 3.51
N ALA A 26 6.83 -1.13 4.47
CA ALA A 26 6.42 0.17 4.97
C ALA A 26 7.06 0.48 6.32
N ILE A 27 7.22 1.77 6.62
CA ILE A 27 7.74 2.23 7.90
C ILE A 27 7.05 3.53 8.33
N ALA A 28 6.88 3.73 9.63
CA ALA A 28 6.46 5.01 10.16
C ALA A 28 7.58 6.05 10.00
N LEU A 29 7.21 7.25 9.52
CA LEU A 29 8.12 8.39 9.44
C LEU A 29 8.32 9.02 10.82
N ALA A 30 9.07 8.33 11.67
CA ALA A 30 9.41 8.73 13.03
C ALA A 30 10.91 8.56 13.30
N GLU A 31 11.47 9.39 14.19
CA GLU A 31 12.90 9.38 14.49
C GLU A 31 13.37 8.03 15.05
N LEU A 32 12.60 7.43 15.96
CA LEU A 32 12.90 6.13 16.54
C LEU A 32 12.89 5.02 15.47
N SER A 33 11.91 5.04 14.57
CA SER A 33 11.78 4.06 13.49
C SER A 33 12.94 4.16 12.49
N LEU A 34 13.31 5.37 12.09
CA LEU A 34 14.45 5.57 11.20
C LEU A 34 15.79 5.23 11.88
N ALA A 35 15.92 5.48 13.18
CA ALA A 35 17.10 5.08 13.94
C ALA A 35 17.23 3.56 14.05
N ALA A 36 16.10 2.84 14.29
CA ALA A 36 16.04 1.39 14.28
C ALA A 36 16.40 0.82 12.91
N LEU A 37 15.80 1.34 11.84
CA LEU A 37 16.11 0.95 10.46
C LEU A 37 17.59 1.13 10.15
N LYS A 38 18.16 2.30 10.47
CA LYS A 38 19.60 2.56 10.28
C LYS A 38 20.46 1.56 11.05
N LYS A 39 20.05 1.20 12.27
CA LYS A 39 20.78 0.23 13.10
C LYS A 39 20.79 -1.16 12.45
N SER A 40 19.65 -1.65 11.96
CA SER A 40 19.56 -2.93 11.24
C SER A 40 20.36 -2.90 9.94
N LEU A 41 20.24 -1.84 9.12
CA LEU A 41 21.03 -1.67 7.90
C LEU A 41 22.55 -1.70 8.16
N ARG A 42 23.01 -1.15 9.29
CA ARG A 42 24.45 -1.17 9.65
C ARG A 42 24.96 -2.55 10.04
N LYS A 43 24.08 -3.45 10.50
CA LYS A 43 24.42 -4.85 10.80
C LYS A 43 24.62 -5.63 9.50
N ASP A 44 23.73 -5.42 8.53
CA ASP A 44 23.69 -6.22 7.31
C ASP A 44 24.57 -5.65 6.20
N LEU A 45 24.80 -4.34 6.21
CA LEU A 45 25.67 -3.63 5.27
C LEU A 45 26.85 -2.94 5.98
N PRO A 46 27.72 -3.68 6.71
CA PRO A 46 28.74 -3.11 7.59
C PRO A 46 29.83 -2.32 6.84
N ASN A 47 30.01 -2.60 5.55
CA ASN A 47 31.02 -1.96 4.71
C ASN A 47 30.56 -0.62 4.10
N ILE A 48 29.27 -0.29 4.21
CA ILE A 48 28.71 0.96 3.68
C ILE A 48 28.87 2.07 4.74
N ARG A 49 29.36 3.24 4.30
CA ARG A 49 29.52 4.39 5.20
C ARG A 49 28.16 4.84 5.73
N SER A 50 28.11 5.14 7.02
CA SER A 50 26.90 5.59 7.74
C SER A 50 26.18 6.76 7.07
N SER A 51 26.93 7.72 6.48
CA SER A 51 26.36 8.86 5.75
C SER A 51 25.72 8.48 4.42
N HIS A 52 26.30 7.52 3.71
CA HIS A 52 25.76 6.99 2.45
C HIS A 52 24.48 6.17 2.71
N LEU A 53 24.46 5.37 3.80
CA LEU A 53 23.25 4.65 4.22
C LEU A 53 22.10 5.61 4.49
N THR A 54 22.32 6.71 5.22
CA THR A 54 21.24 7.68 5.50
C THR A 54 20.73 8.40 4.25
N GLU A 55 21.60 8.66 3.28
CA GLU A 55 21.20 9.22 1.99
C GLU A 55 20.41 8.21 1.15
N ALA A 56 20.81 6.93 1.15
CA ALA A 56 20.07 5.86 0.49
C ALA A 56 18.70 5.61 1.14
N MET A 57 18.61 5.63 2.48
CA MET A 57 17.34 5.57 3.21
C MET A 57 16.41 6.73 2.82
N ALA A 58 16.95 7.94 2.66
CA ALA A 58 16.16 9.08 2.22
C ALA A 58 15.61 8.86 0.80
N ALA A 59 16.45 8.40 -0.13
CA ALA A 59 16.02 8.08 -1.48
C ALA A 59 14.95 6.98 -1.54
N ALA A 60 15.09 5.93 -0.72
CA ALA A 60 14.12 4.84 -0.57
C ALA A 60 12.74 5.35 -0.14
N LEU A 61 12.70 6.45 0.63
CA LEU A 61 11.49 7.11 1.13
C LEU A 61 11.03 8.28 0.24
N ASP A 62 11.55 8.39 -0.99
CA ASP A 62 11.24 9.46 -1.96
C ASP A 62 11.74 10.88 -1.55
N PHE A 63 12.74 10.95 -0.68
CA PHE A 63 13.42 12.19 -0.32
C PHE A 63 14.71 12.35 -1.12
N ARG A 64 14.94 13.57 -1.64
CA ARG A 64 16.16 13.87 -2.42
C ARG A 64 17.44 13.82 -1.58
N THR A 65 17.35 14.14 -0.29
CA THR A 65 18.49 14.17 0.64
C THR A 65 18.05 13.77 2.04
N HIS A 66 19.01 13.32 2.86
CA HIS A 66 18.75 13.07 4.28
C HIS A 66 18.25 14.32 5.02
N ALA A 67 18.76 15.50 4.66
CA ALA A 67 18.29 16.76 5.24
C ALA A 67 16.81 17.01 4.96
N SER A 68 16.32 16.70 3.76
CA SER A 68 14.88 16.82 3.43
C SER A 68 14.01 15.82 4.20
N LEU A 69 14.53 14.61 4.45
CA LEU A 69 13.88 13.62 5.31
C LEU A 69 13.77 14.12 6.76
N ILE A 70 14.86 14.66 7.32
CA ILE A 70 14.87 15.23 8.68
C ILE A 70 13.89 16.40 8.81
N ALA A 71 13.83 17.28 7.82
CA ALA A 71 12.88 18.39 7.82
C ALA A 71 11.41 17.90 7.85
N ALA A 72 11.11 16.77 7.18
CA ALA A 72 9.78 16.18 7.20
C ALA A 72 9.42 15.56 8.57
N LEU A 73 10.39 15.02 9.33
CA LEU A 73 10.16 14.44 10.66
C LEU A 73 9.66 15.48 11.68
N SER A 74 10.17 16.72 11.61
CA SER A 74 9.82 17.76 12.58
C SER A 74 8.32 18.11 12.60
N GLY A 75 7.57 17.75 11.55
CA GLY A 75 6.12 17.96 11.46
C GLY A 75 5.25 16.78 11.90
N GLN A 76 5.83 15.65 12.33
CA GLN A 76 5.11 14.37 12.40
C GLN A 76 5.08 13.68 13.78
N ALA A 77 5.54 14.35 14.84
CA ALA A 77 5.78 13.72 16.14
C ALA A 77 4.58 13.02 16.79
N SER A 78 3.34 13.48 16.57
CA SER A 78 2.15 12.90 17.22
C SER A 78 1.41 11.84 16.39
N ASP A 79 1.59 11.85 15.06
CA ASP A 79 0.87 10.97 14.13
C ASP A 79 1.72 10.76 12.86
N PRO A 80 2.78 9.94 12.94
CA PRO A 80 3.70 9.80 11.82
C PRO A 80 3.04 9.06 10.66
N SER A 81 3.25 9.60 9.47
CA SER A 81 2.82 9.02 8.20
C SER A 81 3.55 7.70 7.98
N ILE A 82 2.88 6.77 7.31
CA ILE A 82 3.50 5.50 6.92
C ILE A 82 3.91 5.61 5.45
N LEU A 83 5.18 5.34 5.19
CA LEU A 83 5.78 5.46 3.86
C LEU A 83 6.29 4.09 3.39
N LEU A 84 6.28 3.88 2.08
CA LEU A 84 6.88 2.71 1.45
C LEU A 84 8.38 2.93 1.29
N LEU A 85 9.16 1.92 1.63
CA LEU A 85 10.57 1.78 1.35
C LEU A 85 10.72 1.13 -0.02
N ASP A 86 11.36 1.84 -0.93
CA ASP A 86 11.66 1.39 -2.28
C ASP A 86 13.07 0.80 -2.36
N ASN A 87 13.15 -0.51 -2.52
CA ASN A 87 14.40 -1.27 -2.63
C ASN A 87 15.27 -0.76 -3.80
N GLU A 88 14.67 -0.48 -4.96
CA GLU A 88 15.42 -0.07 -6.16
C GLU A 88 16.02 1.31 -5.99
N ARG A 89 15.27 2.25 -5.40
CA ARG A 89 15.79 3.60 -5.12
C ARG A 89 16.89 3.58 -4.07
N PHE A 90 16.77 2.70 -3.09
CA PHE A 90 17.83 2.47 -2.10
C PHE A 90 19.11 1.98 -2.78
N GLU A 91 19.02 0.92 -3.58
CA GLU A 91 20.13 0.31 -4.32
C GLU A 91 20.75 1.29 -5.32
N ALA A 92 19.93 1.99 -6.12
CA ALA A 92 20.39 2.99 -7.08
C ALA A 92 21.19 4.11 -6.40
N ARG A 93 20.70 4.61 -5.25
CA ARG A 93 21.40 5.66 -4.49
C ARG A 93 22.71 5.17 -3.88
N LEU A 94 22.79 3.90 -3.47
CA LEU A 94 24.07 3.29 -3.07
C LEU A 94 25.03 3.14 -4.25
N GLY A 95 24.51 2.80 -5.43
CA GLY A 95 25.24 2.77 -6.70
C GLY A 95 25.95 4.08 -7.03
N GLU A 96 25.28 5.22 -6.81
CA GLU A 96 25.87 6.56 -6.99
C GLU A 96 27.08 6.82 -6.08
N PHE A 97 27.14 6.18 -4.92
CA PHE A 97 28.29 6.23 -4.01
C PHE A 97 29.37 5.17 -4.30
N GLY A 98 29.19 4.38 -5.36
CA GLY A 98 30.12 3.34 -5.80
C GLY A 98 29.92 1.99 -5.10
N TYR A 99 28.78 1.75 -4.45
CA TYR A 99 28.44 0.43 -3.91
C TYR A 99 27.59 -0.34 -4.91
N GLN A 100 27.97 -1.57 -5.19
CA GLN A 100 27.13 -2.50 -5.94
C GLN A 100 26.70 -3.60 -4.99
N LEU A 101 25.41 -3.66 -4.71
CA LEU A 101 24.80 -4.84 -4.11
C LEU A 101 24.58 -5.82 -5.27
N ALA A 102 24.91 -7.11 -5.11
CA ALA A 102 24.51 -8.04 -6.16
C ALA A 102 22.98 -8.14 -6.17
N ASN A 103 22.40 -8.41 -7.34
CA ASN A 103 20.96 -8.65 -7.44
C ASN A 103 20.59 -9.76 -6.43
N ASP A 104 19.57 -9.51 -5.62
CA ASP A 104 19.10 -10.37 -4.51
C ASP A 104 19.97 -10.41 -3.24
N ASP A 105 20.97 -9.54 -3.07
CA ASP A 105 21.75 -9.48 -1.82
C ASP A 105 21.03 -8.73 -0.68
N PHE A 106 20.01 -7.93 -1.01
CA PHE A 106 19.33 -7.10 -0.02
C PHE A 106 17.86 -6.84 -0.37
N ARG A 107 17.02 -6.92 0.67
CA ARG A 107 15.62 -6.51 0.67
C ARG A 107 15.28 -5.97 2.06
N PHE A 108 14.54 -4.87 2.15
CA PHE A 108 14.08 -4.34 3.44
C PHE A 108 13.27 -5.37 4.24
N GLU A 109 12.57 -6.26 3.53
CA GLU A 109 11.76 -7.35 4.08
C GLU A 109 12.58 -8.36 4.89
N TRP A 110 13.89 -8.48 4.61
CA TRP A 110 14.79 -9.43 5.28
C TRP A 110 15.49 -8.83 6.49
N LEU A 111 15.25 -7.55 6.80
CA LEU A 111 15.82 -6.90 7.96
C LEU A 111 15.21 -7.46 9.25
N ASP A 112 15.92 -8.42 9.84
CA ASP A 112 15.63 -8.88 11.20
C ASP A 112 15.77 -7.70 12.20
N ASP A 113 15.01 -7.77 13.29
CA ASP A 113 15.12 -6.87 14.45
C ASP A 113 14.76 -5.38 14.21
N CYS A 114 14.02 -5.04 13.14
CA CYS A 114 13.47 -3.69 12.95
C CYS A 114 11.95 -3.66 13.25
N PRO A 115 11.53 -3.42 14.51
CA PRO A 115 10.14 -3.61 14.96
C PRO A 115 9.12 -2.70 14.29
N ASP A 116 9.56 -1.59 13.71
CA ASP A 116 8.67 -0.61 13.07
C ASP A 116 8.48 -0.85 11.56
N LEU A 117 9.08 -1.91 11.01
CA LEU A 117 8.81 -2.32 9.62
C LEU A 117 7.47 -3.05 9.55
N ILE A 118 6.68 -2.64 8.58
CA ILE A 118 5.38 -3.20 8.26
C ILE A 118 5.53 -3.94 6.93
N SER A 119 5.45 -5.27 6.96
CA SER A 119 5.39 -6.05 5.72
C SER A 119 4.15 -5.63 4.93
N THR A 120 4.28 -5.30 3.65
CA THR A 120 3.13 -4.96 2.82
C THR A 120 2.71 -6.07 1.88
N MET A 121 3.44 -7.18 1.84
CA MET A 121 3.16 -8.32 0.97
C MET A 121 3.25 -9.62 1.78
N PRO A 122 2.16 -10.37 1.94
CA PRO A 122 2.22 -11.73 2.48
C PRO A 122 2.74 -12.69 1.41
N ASP A 123 3.24 -13.86 1.82
CA ASP A 123 3.64 -14.94 0.88
C ASP A 123 2.52 -15.30 -0.10
N SER A 124 1.27 -15.29 0.39
CA SER A 124 0.10 -15.54 -0.44
C SER A 124 -0.16 -14.47 -1.51
N GLY A 125 0.46 -13.29 -1.39
CA GLY A 125 0.33 -12.19 -2.34
C GLY A 125 0.96 -12.50 -3.70
N TYR A 126 2.00 -13.34 -3.74
CA TYR A 126 2.61 -13.81 -4.99
C TYR A 126 1.67 -14.68 -5.83
N ASP A 127 0.67 -15.31 -5.19
CA ASP A 127 -0.34 -16.11 -5.88
C ASP A 127 -1.55 -15.29 -6.36
N VAL A 128 -1.61 -13.99 -6.04
CA VAL A 128 -2.75 -13.14 -6.34
C VAL A 128 -2.48 -12.30 -7.58
N GLU A 129 -3.23 -12.57 -8.63
CA GLU A 129 -3.19 -11.81 -9.87
C GLU A 129 -4.56 -11.22 -10.23
N TYR A 130 -4.57 -9.92 -10.61
CA TYR A 130 -5.77 -9.25 -11.12
C TYR A 130 -5.81 -9.36 -12.65
N ARG A 131 -6.14 -10.56 -13.16
CA ARG A 131 -6.10 -10.86 -14.59
C ARG A 131 -7.25 -10.22 -15.37
N SER A 132 -8.47 -10.26 -14.83
CA SER A 132 -9.63 -9.74 -15.54
C SER A 132 -9.84 -8.25 -15.32
N LYS A 133 -10.57 -7.59 -16.24
CA LYS A 133 -11.02 -6.20 -16.07
C LYS A 133 -11.81 -6.00 -14.78
N ARG A 134 -12.60 -7.00 -14.36
CA ARG A 134 -13.38 -6.92 -13.13
C ARG A 134 -12.48 -6.97 -11.90
N ASP A 135 -11.45 -7.81 -11.92
CA ASP A 135 -10.49 -7.94 -10.83
C ASP A 135 -9.71 -6.62 -10.65
N LYS A 136 -9.24 -6.03 -11.76
CA LYS A 136 -8.56 -4.73 -11.75
C LYS A 136 -9.48 -3.61 -11.27
N ALA A 137 -10.73 -3.56 -11.75
CA ALA A 137 -11.70 -2.57 -11.30
C ALA A 137 -12.02 -2.67 -9.80
N TRP A 138 -12.20 -3.90 -9.28
CA TRP A 138 -12.37 -4.14 -7.84
C TRP A 138 -11.16 -3.62 -7.07
N ARG A 139 -9.96 -4.03 -7.49
CA ARG A 139 -8.70 -3.65 -6.81
C ARG A 139 -8.51 -2.14 -6.78
N ASN A 140 -8.70 -1.46 -7.91
CA ASN A 140 -8.54 -0.02 -7.99
C ASN A 140 -9.52 0.72 -7.08
N LEU A 141 -10.80 0.32 -7.10
CA LEU A 141 -11.82 0.90 -6.22
C LEU A 141 -11.48 0.70 -4.73
N MET A 142 -11.06 -0.51 -4.35
CA MET A 142 -10.69 -0.82 -2.97
C MET A 142 -9.44 -0.05 -2.51
N VAL A 143 -8.39 -0.01 -3.32
CA VAL A 143 -7.17 0.76 -3.02
C VAL A 143 -7.47 2.24 -2.85
N LEU A 144 -8.26 2.84 -3.76
CA LEU A 144 -8.66 4.24 -3.65
C LEU A 144 -9.47 4.52 -2.38
N THR A 145 -10.35 3.59 -2.00
CA THR A 145 -11.17 3.71 -0.79
C THR A 145 -10.32 3.61 0.48
N VAL A 146 -9.39 2.67 0.55
CA VAL A 146 -8.45 2.53 1.69
C VAL A 146 -7.56 3.75 1.80
N ASN A 147 -6.98 4.19 0.68
CA ASN A 147 -6.17 5.42 0.62
C ASN A 147 -6.93 6.60 1.20
N GLU A 148 -8.20 6.72 0.85
CA GLU A 148 -9.00 7.84 1.32
C GLU A 148 -9.35 7.75 2.81
N GLY A 149 -9.65 6.55 3.32
CA GLY A 149 -9.83 6.34 4.76
C GLY A 149 -8.58 6.75 5.57
N ILE A 150 -7.39 6.46 5.05
CA ILE A 150 -6.11 6.89 5.64
C ILE A 150 -5.94 8.41 5.53
N ARG A 151 -6.22 9.04 4.37
CA ARG A 151 -6.11 10.51 4.19
C ARG A 151 -7.04 11.28 5.13
N GLN A 152 -8.24 10.78 5.33
CA GLN A 152 -9.22 11.33 6.27
C GLN A 152 -8.90 10.98 7.73
N LYS A 153 -7.82 10.23 7.97
CA LYS A 153 -7.36 9.77 9.29
C LYS A 153 -8.44 9.01 10.06
N LEU A 154 -9.28 8.24 9.36
CA LEU A 154 -10.29 7.38 9.99
C LEU A 154 -9.65 6.14 10.61
N PHE A 155 -8.51 5.71 10.10
CA PHE A 155 -7.68 4.64 10.63
C PHE A 155 -6.24 4.82 10.14
N SER A 156 -5.29 4.11 10.74
CA SER A 156 -3.96 3.93 10.17
C SER A 156 -3.68 2.44 9.89
N LEU A 157 -2.52 2.16 9.28
CA LEU A 157 -2.08 0.78 9.03
C LEU A 157 -1.51 0.09 10.28
N ARG A 158 -1.43 0.79 11.42
CA ARG A 158 -1.07 0.18 12.70
C ARG A 158 -2.24 -0.65 13.20
N VAL A 159 -1.93 -1.75 13.87
CA VAL A 159 -2.90 -2.60 14.58
C VAL A 159 -3.76 -1.75 15.51
N ASP A 160 -5.07 -2.01 15.51
CA ASP A 160 -6.08 -1.40 16.39
C ASP A 160 -6.17 0.14 16.39
N ASP A 161 -5.50 0.82 15.46
CA ASP A 161 -5.52 2.29 15.34
C ASP A 161 -6.76 2.76 14.56
N ASN A 162 -7.92 2.59 15.21
CA ASN A 162 -9.25 2.95 14.72
C ASN A 162 -9.61 4.35 15.24
N ARG A 163 -9.92 5.30 14.35
CA ARG A 163 -10.01 6.73 14.68
C ARG A 163 -11.33 7.39 14.28
N TRP A 164 -12.25 6.63 13.66
CA TRP A 164 -13.55 7.17 13.26
C TRP A 164 -14.47 7.41 14.46
N LEU A 165 -15.49 8.25 14.28
CA LEU A 165 -16.46 8.54 15.33
C LEU A 165 -17.23 7.26 15.72
N GLY A 166 -17.19 6.92 17.00
CA GLY A 166 -17.83 5.70 17.53
C GLY A 166 -16.95 4.43 17.44
N ALA A 167 -15.69 4.56 17.03
CA ALA A 167 -14.70 3.52 17.30
C ALA A 167 -14.43 3.42 18.81
N GLU A 168 -14.42 2.21 19.36
CA GLU A 168 -14.00 1.97 20.74
C GLU A 168 -12.47 1.83 20.77
N PRO A 169 -11.73 2.66 21.54
CA PRO A 169 -10.29 2.51 21.67
C PRO A 169 -9.94 1.14 22.26
N GLY A 170 -9.14 0.35 21.54
CA GLY A 170 -8.71 -0.99 21.97
C GLY A 170 -9.76 -2.08 21.83
N SER A 171 -10.81 -1.90 21.03
CA SER A 171 -11.68 -3.01 20.65
C SER A 171 -10.89 -4.01 19.81
N GLN A 172 -10.88 -5.28 20.23
CA GLN A 172 -10.33 -6.41 19.45
C GLN A 172 -11.46 -7.19 18.76
N GLY A 173 -12.39 -6.52 18.07
CA GLY A 173 -13.55 -7.22 17.49
C GLY A 173 -14.75 -6.35 17.14
N HIS A 174 -15.81 -7.03 16.70
CA HIS A 174 -17.10 -6.48 16.25
C HIS A 174 -17.87 -5.58 17.24
N ARG A 175 -17.25 -5.15 18.34
CA ARG A 175 -17.79 -4.17 19.30
C ARG A 175 -17.31 -2.79 18.89
N GLY A 176 -18.05 -2.19 17.99
CA GLY A 176 -17.82 -0.83 17.50
C GLY A 176 -18.77 -0.51 16.35
N THR A 177 -19.24 0.74 16.25
CA THR A 177 -20.03 1.16 15.09
C THR A 177 -19.09 1.44 13.92
N GLY A 178 -19.40 0.91 12.75
CA GLY A 178 -18.69 1.32 11.53
C GLY A 178 -19.09 2.73 11.07
N TYR A 179 -18.22 3.33 10.26
CA TYR A 179 -18.32 4.71 9.81
C TYR A 179 -18.41 4.78 8.28
N ILE A 180 -19.32 5.62 7.78
CA ILE A 180 -19.45 5.93 6.35
C ILE A 180 -18.72 7.24 6.11
N PHE A 181 -17.88 7.29 5.08
CA PHE A 181 -17.17 8.48 4.66
C PHE A 181 -17.38 8.74 3.18
N GLU A 182 -17.42 10.02 2.81
CA GLU A 182 -17.64 10.45 1.43
C GLU A 182 -16.31 10.88 0.80
N PHE A 183 -16.18 10.62 -0.49
CA PHE A 183 -15.01 11.05 -1.26
C PHE A 183 -15.30 11.13 -2.75
N LYS A 184 -14.29 11.56 -3.52
CA LYS A 184 -14.33 11.56 -4.97
C LYS A 184 -13.24 10.66 -5.52
N LEU A 185 -13.57 9.91 -6.57
CA LEU A 185 -12.58 9.23 -7.38
C LEU A 185 -11.70 10.26 -8.11
N PRO A 186 -10.52 9.88 -8.64
CA PRO A 186 -9.60 10.81 -9.33
C PRO A 186 -10.24 11.60 -10.48
N ASP A 187 -11.24 11.03 -11.14
CA ASP A 187 -12.00 11.65 -12.22
C ASP A 187 -13.21 12.50 -11.75
N GLY A 188 -13.35 12.68 -10.44
CA GLY A 188 -14.39 13.48 -9.80
C GLY A 188 -15.70 12.75 -9.53
N LYS A 189 -15.85 11.48 -9.89
CA LYS A 189 -17.07 10.70 -9.61
C LYS A 189 -17.31 10.58 -8.09
N PRO A 190 -18.56 10.77 -7.62
CA PRO A 190 -18.87 10.66 -6.19
C PRO A 190 -18.78 9.20 -5.74
N ALA A 191 -18.18 9.00 -4.57
CA ALA A 191 -18.04 7.70 -3.94
C ALA A 191 -18.29 7.78 -2.43
N LYS A 192 -18.67 6.65 -1.84
CA LYS A 192 -18.72 6.45 -0.40
C LYS A 192 -17.88 5.25 -0.02
N GLY A 193 -17.14 5.37 1.07
CA GLY A 193 -16.48 4.27 1.75
C GLY A 193 -17.21 3.94 3.04
N TYR A 194 -17.06 2.70 3.49
CA TYR A 194 -17.45 2.28 4.82
C TYR A 194 -16.30 1.51 5.45
N VAL A 195 -16.04 1.79 6.73
CA VAL A 195 -15.05 1.07 7.53
C VAL A 195 -15.66 0.59 8.84
N SER A 196 -15.32 -0.62 9.25
CA SER A 196 -15.58 -1.12 10.59
C SER A 196 -14.49 -2.06 11.06
N ASP A 197 -14.36 -2.20 12.38
CA ASP A 197 -13.49 -3.21 13.00
C ASP A 197 -13.99 -4.63 12.65
N ALA A 198 -13.12 -5.43 12.01
CA ALA A 198 -13.40 -6.83 11.69
C ALA A 198 -12.93 -7.79 12.81
N GLY A 199 -12.22 -7.27 13.81
CA GLY A 199 -11.47 -8.05 14.80
C GLY A 199 -10.12 -8.51 14.29
N PHE A 200 -9.31 -9.06 15.20
CA PHE A 200 -8.00 -9.64 14.89
C PHE A 200 -7.04 -8.68 14.15
N GLY A 201 -7.11 -7.38 14.45
CA GLY A 201 -6.31 -6.35 13.79
C GLY A 201 -6.81 -5.94 12.40
N GLU A 202 -7.82 -6.62 11.85
CA GLU A 202 -8.35 -6.37 10.51
C GLU A 202 -9.43 -5.27 10.47
N LEU A 203 -9.54 -4.60 9.31
CA LEU A 203 -10.67 -3.73 9.00
C LEU A 203 -11.53 -4.33 7.89
N ASN A 204 -12.85 -4.25 8.07
CA ASN A 204 -13.80 -4.48 7.00
C ASN A 204 -13.98 -3.16 6.22
N ILE A 205 -13.74 -3.19 4.91
CA ILE A 205 -13.80 -2.03 4.02
C ILE A 205 -14.84 -2.30 2.94
N HIS A 206 -15.79 -1.38 2.78
CA HIS A 206 -16.68 -1.36 1.61
C HIS A 206 -16.52 -0.06 0.83
N ALA A 207 -16.86 -0.11 -0.45
CA ALA A 207 -16.80 1.02 -1.36
C ALA A 207 -18.03 1.04 -2.27
N ALA A 208 -18.54 2.22 -2.58
CA ALA A 208 -19.60 2.42 -3.57
C ALA A 208 -19.33 3.64 -4.45
N VAL A 209 -19.71 3.56 -5.74
CA VAL A 209 -19.61 4.65 -6.72
C VAL A 209 -21.00 5.04 -7.20
N PHE A 210 -21.25 6.34 -7.33
CA PHE A 210 -22.61 6.90 -7.44
C PHE A 210 -23.50 6.35 -6.33
N PRO A 211 -23.13 6.60 -5.06
CA PRO A 211 -23.70 5.89 -3.94
C PRO A 211 -25.17 6.26 -3.73
N ASN A 212 -25.97 5.29 -3.33
CA ASN A 212 -27.36 5.47 -2.93
C ASN A 212 -27.47 5.42 -1.41
N GLU A 213 -27.83 6.56 -0.80
CA GLU A 213 -27.97 6.71 0.65
C GLU A 213 -26.78 6.08 1.40
N ASP A 214 -27.06 5.27 2.44
CA ASP A 214 -26.07 4.66 3.32
C ASP A 214 -25.97 3.14 3.13
N TRP A 215 -26.50 2.63 2.01
CA TRP A 215 -26.48 1.20 1.68
C TRP A 215 -25.06 0.62 1.61
N VAL A 216 -24.03 1.43 1.40
CA VAL A 216 -22.63 1.00 1.45
C VAL A 216 -22.24 0.30 2.77
N ARG A 217 -22.93 0.57 3.89
CA ARG A 217 -22.71 -0.13 5.17
C ARG A 217 -23.03 -1.62 5.11
N ALA A 218 -24.03 -2.02 4.32
CA ALA A 218 -24.51 -3.39 4.33
C ALA A 218 -23.57 -4.32 3.55
N VAL A 219 -23.29 -5.47 4.16
CA VAL A 219 -22.33 -6.47 3.69
C VAL A 219 -22.69 -7.01 2.30
N ASN A 220 -23.98 -7.14 1.98
CA ASN A 220 -24.48 -7.73 0.73
C ASN A 220 -25.26 -6.73 -0.15
N SER A 221 -24.87 -5.45 -0.13
CA SER A 221 -25.67 -4.41 -0.80
C SER A 221 -25.68 -4.51 -2.32
N GLY A 222 -24.58 -4.93 -2.94
CA GLY A 222 -24.49 -5.00 -4.41
C GLY A 222 -24.94 -3.68 -5.06
N PHE A 223 -25.86 -3.76 -6.02
CA PHE A 223 -26.38 -2.57 -6.71
C PHE A 223 -27.30 -1.67 -5.86
N HIS A 224 -27.71 -2.07 -4.65
CA HIS A 224 -28.41 -1.17 -3.75
C HIS A 224 -27.50 -0.07 -3.20
N ALA A 225 -26.19 -0.32 -3.13
CA ALA A 225 -25.22 0.68 -2.65
C ALA A 225 -24.84 1.72 -3.71
N GLY A 226 -25.02 1.43 -5.01
CA GLY A 226 -24.64 2.32 -6.10
C GLY A 226 -24.38 1.56 -7.41
N ASP A 227 -23.79 2.24 -8.39
CA ASP A 227 -23.47 1.67 -9.71
C ASP A 227 -22.21 0.80 -9.69
N ALA A 228 -21.35 0.97 -8.68
CA ALA A 228 -20.39 -0.05 -8.29
C ALA A 228 -20.43 -0.23 -6.78
N PHE A 229 -20.20 -1.46 -6.34
CA PHE A 229 -20.03 -1.84 -4.94
C PHE A 229 -18.92 -2.90 -4.83
N ALA A 230 -17.98 -2.66 -3.94
CA ALA A 230 -16.91 -3.59 -3.61
C ALA A 230 -16.79 -3.71 -2.09
N ARG A 231 -16.28 -4.85 -1.63
CA ARG A 231 -15.81 -4.99 -0.25
C ARG A 231 -14.56 -5.87 -0.19
N GLY A 232 -13.89 -5.80 0.95
CA GLY A 232 -12.77 -6.64 1.32
C GLY A 232 -12.26 -6.32 2.72
N TRP A 233 -11.14 -6.91 3.09
CA TRP A 233 -10.51 -6.73 4.40
C TRP A 233 -9.14 -6.10 4.24
N LEU A 234 -8.78 -5.21 5.17
CA LEU A 234 -7.42 -4.69 5.30
C LEU A 234 -6.78 -5.36 6.52
N GLU A 235 -5.79 -6.19 6.28
CA GLU A 235 -4.94 -6.81 7.30
C GLU A 235 -4.03 -5.74 7.94
N ARG A 236 -3.84 -5.78 9.26
CA ARG A 236 -2.86 -4.91 9.97
C ARG A 236 -2.02 -5.62 11.02
N GLU A 237 -2.40 -6.83 11.46
CA GLU A 237 -1.73 -7.59 12.53
C GLU A 237 -0.41 -8.18 12.06
N ARG A 238 -0.41 -8.82 10.89
CA ARG A 238 0.76 -9.52 10.33
C ARG A 238 1.58 -8.67 9.36
N GLY A 239 1.21 -7.41 9.21
CA GLY A 239 1.67 -6.48 8.18
C GLY A 239 0.46 -5.70 7.65
N ALA A 240 0.59 -4.98 6.54
CA ALA A 240 -0.47 -4.15 5.98
C ALA A 240 -0.74 -4.48 4.51
N TRP A 241 -1.84 -5.19 4.25
CA TRP A 241 -2.27 -5.48 2.88
C TRP A 241 -3.78 -5.64 2.74
N LEU A 242 -4.27 -5.37 1.52
CA LEU A 242 -5.64 -5.65 1.12
C LEU A 242 -5.80 -7.15 0.84
N GLN A 243 -6.73 -7.78 1.54
CA GLN A 243 -7.10 -9.17 1.29
C GLN A 243 -8.04 -9.25 0.08
N SER A 244 -7.57 -9.97 -0.93
CA SER A 244 -8.20 -10.11 -2.23
C SER A 244 -9.51 -10.87 -2.17
N SER A 245 -10.58 -10.19 -2.56
CA SER A 245 -11.94 -10.68 -2.42
C SER A 245 -12.82 -10.21 -3.59
N GLN A 246 -12.28 -10.36 -4.80
CA GLN A 246 -12.88 -9.93 -6.08
C GLN A 246 -14.29 -10.52 -6.31
N GLY A 247 -14.59 -11.66 -5.67
CA GLY A 247 -15.92 -12.27 -5.66
C GLY A 247 -17.02 -11.38 -5.07
N PHE A 248 -16.68 -10.36 -4.28
CA PHE A 248 -17.63 -9.40 -3.70
C PHE A 248 -17.69 -8.08 -4.46
N PHE A 249 -17.58 -8.13 -5.80
CA PHE A 249 -17.66 -6.96 -6.67
C PHE A 249 -18.93 -6.95 -7.53
N ASN A 250 -19.70 -5.86 -7.45
CA ASN A 250 -20.81 -5.56 -8.35
C ASN A 250 -20.50 -4.25 -9.06
N CYS A 251 -20.68 -4.19 -10.39
CA CYS A 251 -20.37 -2.99 -11.16
C CYS A 251 -21.17 -2.98 -12.46
N ARG A 252 -21.77 -1.83 -12.78
CA ARG A 252 -22.43 -1.61 -14.07
C ARG A 252 -21.39 -1.67 -15.18
N LYS A 253 -21.76 -2.31 -16.30
CA LYS A 253 -20.84 -2.54 -17.42
C LYS A 253 -20.17 -1.26 -17.93
N TRP A 254 -20.92 -0.15 -17.97
CA TRP A 254 -20.42 1.13 -18.47
C TRP A 254 -19.33 1.76 -17.58
N LEU A 255 -19.25 1.39 -16.31
CA LEU A 255 -18.30 1.95 -15.33
C LEU A 255 -17.02 1.12 -15.20
N ILE A 256 -16.98 -0.10 -15.75
CA ILE A 256 -15.84 -1.02 -15.58
C ILE A 256 -14.56 -0.42 -16.17
N GLU A 257 -14.60 0.08 -17.42
CA GLU A 257 -13.40 0.60 -18.07
C GLU A 257 -12.84 1.81 -17.33
N ASP A 258 -13.71 2.70 -16.86
CA ASP A 258 -13.31 3.86 -16.06
C ASP A 258 -12.54 3.41 -14.80
N LEU A 259 -13.07 2.44 -14.05
CA LEU A 259 -12.42 1.92 -12.85
C LEU A 259 -11.12 1.17 -13.14
N VAL A 260 -11.04 0.43 -14.25
CA VAL A 260 -9.80 -0.27 -14.68
C VAL A 260 -8.69 0.72 -14.96
N ASN A 261 -9.01 1.84 -15.59
CA ASN A 261 -8.02 2.83 -16.05
C ASN A 261 -7.63 3.85 -14.97
N MET A 262 -8.21 3.76 -13.77
CA MET A 262 -7.81 4.62 -12.66
C MET A 262 -6.42 4.26 -12.13
N GLU A 263 -5.57 5.26 -12.00
CA GLU A 263 -4.31 5.12 -11.26
C GLU A 263 -4.62 4.99 -9.77
N ALA A 264 -4.38 3.80 -9.24
CA ALA A 264 -4.61 3.48 -7.84
C ALA A 264 -3.31 2.96 -7.21
N LYS A 265 -2.49 3.85 -6.66
CA LYS A 265 -1.29 3.46 -5.92
C LYS A 265 -1.60 3.34 -4.42
N PRO A 266 -1.37 2.18 -3.78
CA PRO A 266 -1.51 2.04 -2.33
C PRO A 266 -0.59 3.00 -1.57
N ILE A 267 -1.03 3.49 -0.40
CA ILE A 267 -0.23 4.36 0.47
C ILE A 267 0.24 3.61 1.72
N GLY A 268 1.39 2.96 1.65
CA GLY A 268 1.99 2.26 2.80
C GLY A 268 1.50 0.83 3.04
N PHE A 269 0.61 0.29 2.20
CA PHE A 269 0.10 -1.08 2.28
C PHE A 269 0.22 -1.76 0.90
N GLY A 270 0.14 -3.09 0.85
CA GLY A 270 0.10 -3.82 -0.41
C GLY A 270 -1.32 -4.11 -0.83
N ASP A 271 -1.53 -4.27 -2.13
CA ASP A 271 -2.86 -4.53 -2.66
C ASP A 271 -3.21 -6.02 -2.77
N ARG A 272 -2.24 -6.92 -2.57
CA ARG A 272 -2.36 -8.37 -2.79
C ARG A 272 -2.16 -9.16 -1.51
N GLY A 273 -3.11 -10.04 -1.22
CA GLY A 273 -3.02 -11.07 -0.19
C GLY A 273 -4.26 -11.95 -0.25
N ARG A 274 -4.17 -13.22 0.14
CA ARG A 274 -5.37 -14.06 0.27
C ARG A 274 -6.15 -13.68 1.51
N VAL A 275 -7.44 -14.02 1.50
CA VAL A 275 -8.27 -13.93 2.70
C VAL A 275 -7.71 -14.87 3.76
N ILE A 276 -7.50 -14.35 4.97
CA ILE A 276 -7.07 -15.15 6.12
C ILE A 276 -8.32 -15.86 6.69
N VAL A 277 -8.19 -17.15 6.95
CA VAL A 277 -9.25 -18.04 7.45
C VAL A 277 -8.83 -18.70 8.75
#